data_AF-A0A4V3HT11-F1
#
_entry.id   AF-A0A4V3HT11-F1
#
_cell.length_a   1.000
_cell.length_b   1.000
_cell.length_c   1.000
_cell.angle_alpha   90.00
_cell.angle_beta   90.00
_cell.angle_gamma   90.00
#
_symmetry.space_group_name_H-M   'P 1'
#
loop_
_entity.id
_entity.type
_entity.pdbx_description
1 polymer ?
#
loop_
_entity_poly.entity_id
_entity_poly.type
_entity_poly.pdbx_seq_one_letter_code
_entity_poly.pdbx_strand_id
1 'polypeptide(L)'
;MQTSFIFSTLLAVAGLASALPKQAYTPTSTTPTTTASASSAATVTCSPGPVVDYTVVSGDTLTIISQKLSSGICDIAKLNNLANPNVIQLGEVLKVPSYICNPDNTSCLAKEGSDTCVEGGPSTYTIKSGDTFFIVAQSFGLDVNALLAANEGVDPLLLQVDQVINVPVC
;
A
#
# COMPACT_ATOMS: atom_id res chain seq x y z
N MET A 1 14.08 -38.76 -52.24
CA MET A 1 13.25 -37.90 -51.36
C MET A 1 14.09 -37.60 -50.14
N GLN A 2 14.52 -36.35 -50.05
CA GLN A 2 15.55 -35.84 -49.16
C GLN A 2 14.86 -35.03 -48.09
N THR A 3 15.03 -35.37 -46.81
CA THR A 3 14.76 -34.45 -45.70
C THR A 3 15.80 -34.68 -44.60
N SER A 4 16.74 -33.75 -44.54
CA SER A 4 17.73 -33.60 -43.49
C SER A 4 17.05 -33.10 -42.20
N PHE A 5 17.28 -33.77 -41.08
CA PHE A 5 17.00 -33.22 -39.76
C PHE A 5 18.26 -32.51 -39.26
N ILE A 6 18.23 -31.18 -39.31
CA ILE A 6 19.24 -30.31 -38.71
C ILE A 6 19.02 -30.26 -37.19
N PHE A 7 19.97 -30.80 -36.43
CA PHE A 7 20.09 -30.55 -35.00
C PHE A 7 20.45 -29.08 -34.79
N SER A 8 19.49 -28.27 -34.38
CA SER A 8 19.71 -26.90 -33.91
C SER A 8 20.22 -26.96 -32.48
N THR A 9 21.49 -26.63 -32.30
CA THR A 9 22.13 -26.40 -31.00
C THR A 9 21.47 -25.20 -30.31
N LEU A 10 20.74 -25.45 -29.23
CA LEU A 10 20.22 -24.41 -28.36
C LEU A 10 21.39 -23.85 -27.52
N LEU A 11 21.75 -22.62 -27.82
CA LEU A 11 22.74 -21.84 -27.10
C LEU A 11 22.16 -21.49 -25.72
N ALA A 12 22.69 -22.10 -24.67
CA ALA A 12 22.42 -21.70 -23.29
C ALA A 12 23.04 -20.32 -23.05
N VAL A 13 22.22 -19.27 -23.11
CA VAL A 13 22.58 -17.95 -22.59
C VAL A 13 22.50 -18.02 -21.06
N ALA A 14 23.66 -18.16 -20.43
CA ALA A 14 23.84 -17.88 -19.01
C ALA A 14 23.48 -16.40 -18.77
N GLY A 15 22.28 -16.17 -18.24
CA GLY A 15 21.86 -14.86 -17.77
C GLY A 15 22.75 -14.43 -16.61
N LEU A 16 23.44 -13.31 -16.78
CA LEU A 16 24.14 -12.65 -15.68
C LEU A 16 23.09 -12.22 -14.65
N ALA A 17 23.15 -12.83 -13.47
CA ALA A 17 22.47 -12.35 -12.28
C ALA A 17 23.09 -11.00 -11.89
N SER A 18 22.55 -9.90 -12.41
CA SER A 18 22.78 -8.57 -11.87
C SER A 18 22.09 -8.50 -10.52
N ALA A 19 22.85 -8.69 -9.45
CA ALA A 19 22.42 -8.38 -8.10
C ALA A 19 22.08 -6.88 -8.02
N LEU A 20 20.79 -6.58 -7.93
CA LEU A 20 20.31 -5.25 -7.58
C LEU A 20 20.67 -4.98 -6.10
N PRO A 21 21.10 -3.75 -5.74
CA PRO A 21 21.44 -3.44 -4.36
C PRO A 21 20.19 -3.60 -3.47
N LYS A 22 20.33 -4.35 -2.36
CA LYS A 22 19.36 -4.37 -1.26
C LYS A 22 19.14 -2.93 -0.80
N GLN A 23 18.00 -2.34 -1.13
CA GLN A 23 17.60 -1.07 -0.54
C GLN A 23 17.23 -1.34 0.92
N ALA A 24 18.15 -1.00 1.81
CA ALA A 24 17.91 -0.98 3.24
C ALA A 24 16.93 0.18 3.52
N TYR A 25 15.68 -0.15 3.81
CA TYR A 25 14.77 0.80 4.44
C TYR A 25 15.21 0.95 5.89
N THR A 26 16.04 1.95 6.17
CA THR A 26 16.32 2.40 7.53
C THR A 26 15.17 3.32 7.97
N PRO A 27 14.32 2.95 8.96
CA PRO A 27 13.46 3.92 9.60
C PRO A 27 14.35 4.82 10.46
N THR A 28 14.78 5.94 9.88
CA THR A 28 15.47 7.00 10.63
C THR A 28 14.44 7.67 11.54
N SER A 29 14.23 7.11 12.73
CA SER A 29 13.55 7.78 13.83
C SER A 29 14.50 8.78 14.47
N THR A 30 14.62 9.96 13.86
CA THR A 30 15.24 11.12 14.52
C THR A 30 14.29 11.66 15.59
N THR A 31 14.60 11.37 16.84
CA THR A 31 14.04 12.07 18.01
C THR A 31 14.45 13.55 17.94
N PRO A 32 13.51 14.51 17.85
CA PRO A 32 13.87 15.92 17.94
C PRO A 32 14.14 16.30 19.40
N THR A 33 15.38 16.72 19.68
CA THR A 33 15.76 17.39 20.93
C THR A 33 15.02 18.74 21.02
N THR A 34 14.09 18.84 21.96
CA THR A 34 13.32 20.05 22.24
C THR A 34 14.15 21.05 23.05
N THR A 35 14.51 22.17 22.43
CA THR A 35 14.87 23.41 23.14
C THR A 35 13.58 24.20 23.37
N ALA A 36 13.18 24.36 24.63
CA ALA A 36 11.99 25.12 25.01
C ALA A 36 12.20 26.62 24.72
N SER A 37 11.53 27.12 23.68
CA SER A 37 11.32 28.54 23.45
C SER A 37 9.89 28.87 23.85
N ALA A 38 9.73 29.71 24.87
CA ALA A 38 8.44 30.19 25.33
C ALA A 38 7.84 31.14 24.27
N SER A 39 7.06 30.57 23.35
CA SER A 39 6.24 31.29 22.39
C SER A 39 4.84 31.48 23.01
N SER A 40 4.40 32.73 23.11
CA SER A 40 3.04 33.09 23.54
C SER A 40 2.00 32.31 22.74
N ALA A 41 1.12 31.60 23.46
CA ALA A 41 0.04 30.81 22.90
C ALA A 41 -0.99 31.71 22.19
N ALA A 42 -0.78 31.96 20.90
CA ALA A 42 -1.88 32.20 20.00
C ALA A 42 -2.66 30.89 19.90
N THR A 43 -3.89 30.88 20.40
CA THR A 43 -4.82 29.78 20.13
C THR A 43 -5.00 29.69 18.63
N VAL A 44 -4.37 28.70 17.99
CA VAL A 44 -4.61 28.38 16.58
C VAL A 44 -6.04 27.87 16.51
N THR A 45 -6.99 28.78 16.25
CA THR A 45 -8.36 28.41 15.94
C THR A 45 -8.32 27.78 14.57
N CYS A 46 -8.39 26.46 14.54
CA CYS A 46 -8.53 25.76 13.28
C CYS A 46 -9.87 26.12 12.66
N SER A 47 -9.85 26.56 11.39
CA SER A 47 -11.03 26.86 10.60
C SER A 47 -11.05 25.89 9.42
N PRO A 48 -12.04 24.98 9.34
CA PRO A 48 -12.21 24.11 8.19
C PRO A 48 -12.30 24.90 6.88
N GLY A 49 -11.68 24.38 5.84
CA GLY A 49 -11.81 24.88 4.48
C GLY A 49 -13.13 24.45 3.82
N PRO A 50 -13.36 24.85 2.55
CA PRO A 50 -14.53 24.42 1.80
C PRO A 50 -14.46 22.94 1.42
N VAL A 51 -15.59 22.40 0.97
CA VAL A 51 -15.63 21.14 0.22
C VAL A 51 -15.23 21.41 -1.22
N VAL A 52 -14.25 20.67 -1.72
CA VAL A 52 -13.71 20.77 -3.08
C VAL A 52 -14.19 19.56 -3.88
N ASP A 53 -14.66 19.76 -5.11
CA ASP A 53 -14.88 18.68 -6.06
C ASP A 53 -13.54 18.32 -6.73
N TYR A 54 -13.03 17.11 -6.49
CA TYR A 54 -11.74 16.62 -6.95
C TYR A 54 -11.90 15.48 -7.96
N THR A 55 -11.36 15.62 -9.17
CA THR A 55 -11.34 14.55 -10.17
C THR A 55 -10.15 13.62 -9.93
N VAL A 56 -10.42 12.34 -9.65
CA VAL A 56 -9.41 11.30 -9.43
C VAL A 56 -8.56 11.11 -10.69
N VAL A 57 -7.24 11.19 -10.52
CA VAL A 57 -6.27 10.98 -11.60
C VAL A 57 -5.44 9.71 -11.38
N SER A 58 -4.64 9.36 -12.40
CA SER A 58 -3.78 8.17 -12.35
C SER A 58 -2.83 8.20 -11.15
N GLY A 59 -2.87 7.14 -10.35
CA GLY A 59 -2.03 6.96 -9.17
C GLY A 59 -2.59 7.56 -7.88
N ASP A 60 -3.78 8.15 -7.90
CA ASP A 60 -4.41 8.60 -6.67
C ASP A 60 -4.94 7.44 -5.81
N THR A 61 -4.83 7.65 -4.50
CA THR A 61 -5.54 6.92 -3.46
C THR A 61 -6.19 7.94 -2.53
N LEU A 62 -7.18 7.54 -1.72
CA LEU A 62 -7.74 8.46 -0.72
C LEU A 62 -6.68 8.99 0.25
N THR A 63 -5.64 8.21 0.54
CA THR A 63 -4.48 8.63 1.34
C THR A 63 -3.73 9.80 0.69
N ILE A 64 -3.44 9.70 -0.62
CA ILE A 64 -2.75 10.77 -1.35
C ILE A 64 -3.64 12.00 -1.46
N ILE A 65 -4.92 11.82 -1.78
CA ILE A 65 -5.88 12.92 -1.93
C ILE A 65 -6.09 13.65 -0.59
N SER A 66 -6.26 12.91 0.51
CA SER A 66 -6.47 13.50 1.83
C SER A 66 -5.25 14.32 2.27
N GLN A 67 -4.04 13.84 2.02
CA GLN A 67 -2.81 14.58 2.31
C GLN A 67 -2.70 15.86 1.47
N LYS A 68 -2.96 15.77 0.16
CA LYS A 68 -2.93 16.92 -0.77
C LYS A 68 -3.85 18.05 -0.31
N LEU A 69 -5.02 17.72 0.25
CA LEU A 69 -6.07 18.67 0.61
C LEU A 69 -6.22 18.91 2.13
N SER A 70 -5.29 18.37 2.94
CA SER A 70 -5.38 18.43 4.41
C SER A 70 -6.75 17.97 4.92
N SER A 71 -7.18 16.80 4.44
CA SER A 71 -8.46 16.14 4.74
C SER A 71 -8.23 14.84 5.51
N GLY A 72 -9.29 14.06 5.69
CA GLY A 72 -9.28 12.73 6.29
C GLY A 72 -9.79 11.68 5.32
N ILE A 73 -9.12 10.53 5.25
CA ILE A 73 -9.50 9.40 4.36
C ILE A 73 -10.96 9.02 4.58
N CYS A 74 -11.35 8.88 5.84
CA CYS A 74 -12.68 8.44 6.22
C CYS A 74 -13.72 9.55 6.16
N ASP A 75 -13.31 10.81 6.30
CA ASP A 75 -14.17 11.94 6.01
C ASP A 75 -14.55 11.99 4.52
N ILE A 76 -13.58 11.79 3.63
CA ILE A 76 -13.81 11.69 2.18
C ILE A 76 -14.71 10.48 1.87
N ALA A 77 -14.37 9.30 2.40
CA ALA A 77 -15.12 8.08 2.12
C ALA A 77 -16.59 8.19 2.55
N LYS A 78 -16.85 8.70 3.77
CA LYS A 78 -18.21 8.91 4.29
C LYS A 78 -18.96 9.95 3.46
N LEU A 79 -18.34 11.08 3.14
CA LEU A 79 -18.99 12.15 2.38
C LEU A 79 -19.43 11.70 0.97
N ASN A 80 -18.69 10.78 0.37
CA ASN A 80 -18.98 10.24 -0.96
C ASN A 80 -19.72 8.90 -0.93
N ASN A 81 -20.08 8.38 0.25
CA ASN A 81 -20.72 7.07 0.42
C ASN A 81 -19.93 5.91 -0.24
N LEU A 82 -18.60 5.95 -0.16
CA LEU A 82 -17.75 4.90 -0.72
C LEU A 82 -17.93 3.59 0.06
N ALA A 83 -18.30 2.52 -0.64
CA ALA A 83 -18.44 1.19 -0.04
C ALA A 83 -17.09 0.62 0.42
N ASN A 84 -16.01 0.92 -0.31
CA ASN A 84 -14.65 0.51 0.03
C ASN A 84 -13.70 1.72 -0.14
N PRO A 85 -13.12 2.26 0.94
CA PRO A 85 -12.19 3.39 0.87
C PRO A 85 -10.92 3.14 0.04
N ASN A 86 -10.57 1.87 -0.22
CA ASN A 86 -9.41 1.51 -1.03
C ASN A 86 -9.71 1.45 -2.54
N VAL A 87 -10.96 1.70 -2.95
CA VAL A 87 -11.40 1.62 -4.34
C VAL A 87 -12.00 2.96 -4.76
N ILE A 88 -11.28 3.67 -5.62
CA ILE A 88 -11.72 4.88 -6.32
C ILE A 88 -11.39 4.76 -7.81
N GLN A 89 -12.23 5.31 -8.67
CA GLN A 89 -12.12 5.13 -10.12
C GLN A 89 -11.47 6.33 -10.80
N LEU A 90 -10.68 6.09 -11.85
CA LEU A 90 -10.11 7.17 -12.65
C LEU A 90 -11.21 8.02 -13.29
N GLY A 91 -11.12 9.35 -13.13
CA GLY A 91 -12.11 10.31 -13.60
C GLY A 91 -13.32 10.48 -12.67
N GLU A 92 -13.42 9.72 -11.59
CA GLU A 92 -14.44 9.91 -10.55
C GLU A 92 -14.28 11.30 -9.90
N VAL A 93 -15.39 11.99 -9.64
CA VAL A 93 -15.37 13.29 -8.95
C VAL A 93 -15.76 13.08 -7.48
N LEU A 94 -14.82 13.29 -6.58
CA LEU A 94 -14.99 13.17 -5.13
C LEU A 94 -15.21 14.53 -4.48
N LYS A 95 -16.15 14.59 -3.54
CA LYS A 95 -16.31 15.70 -2.60
C LYS A 95 -15.29 15.57 -1.49
N VAL A 96 -14.34 16.50 -1.39
CA VAL A 96 -13.26 16.45 -0.40
C VAL A 96 -13.34 17.65 0.54
N PRO A 97 -13.62 17.46 1.85
CA PRO A 97 -13.58 18.56 2.81
C PRO A 97 -12.12 18.94 3.06
N SER A 98 -11.71 20.17 2.73
CA SER A 98 -10.32 20.60 2.82
C SER A 98 -9.99 21.26 4.17
N TYR A 99 -8.71 21.20 4.58
CA TYR A 99 -8.20 21.85 5.80
C TYR A 99 -8.99 21.54 7.08
N ILE A 100 -9.38 20.28 7.27
CA ILE A 100 -10.17 19.90 8.45
C ILE A 100 -9.30 19.77 9.69
N CYS A 101 -9.87 20.15 10.83
CA CYS A 101 -9.13 20.28 12.09
C CYS A 101 -8.81 18.97 12.79
N ASN A 102 -9.67 17.97 12.58
CA ASN A 102 -9.55 16.66 13.17
C ASN A 102 -9.85 15.60 12.10
N PRO A 103 -8.89 15.34 11.19
CA PRO A 103 -9.10 14.41 10.11
C PRO A 103 -9.20 12.97 10.62
N ASP A 104 -10.27 12.29 10.24
CA ASP A 104 -10.48 10.88 10.47
C ASP A 104 -9.81 10.09 9.34
N ASN A 105 -8.68 9.46 9.66
CA ASN A 105 -7.91 8.67 8.71
C ASN A 105 -7.99 7.16 8.96
N THR A 106 -8.79 6.71 9.94
CA THR A 106 -8.68 5.33 10.42
C THR A 106 -10.02 4.64 10.67
N SER A 107 -11.12 5.35 11.00
CA SER A 107 -12.33 4.67 11.49
C SER A 107 -13.08 3.83 10.45
N CYS A 108 -12.85 4.11 9.18
CA CYS A 108 -13.45 3.42 8.03
C CYS A 108 -12.50 2.41 7.39
N LEU A 109 -11.23 2.40 7.78
CA LEU A 109 -10.24 1.46 7.26
C LEU A 109 -10.27 0.20 8.11
N ALA A 110 -10.05 -0.94 7.47
CA ALA A 110 -9.73 -2.14 8.21
C ALA A 110 -8.45 -1.92 9.01
N LYS A 111 -8.40 -2.48 10.22
CA LYS A 111 -7.23 -2.38 11.08
C LYS A 111 -6.06 -3.10 10.40
N GLU A 112 -4.93 -2.40 10.31
CA GLU A 112 -3.67 -3.00 9.90
C GLU A 112 -3.31 -4.17 10.81
N GLY A 113 -2.88 -5.26 10.18
CA GLY A 113 -2.36 -6.41 10.90
C GLY A 113 -1.05 -6.06 11.60
N SER A 114 -0.84 -6.68 12.76
CA SER A 114 0.40 -6.53 13.53
C SER A 114 1.10 -7.86 13.77
N ASP A 115 0.47 -8.96 13.39
CA ASP A 115 0.95 -10.29 13.73
C ASP A 115 2.06 -10.70 12.75
N THR A 116 3.04 -11.45 13.24
CA THR A 116 4.17 -11.88 12.40
C THR A 116 3.93 -13.23 11.73
N CYS A 117 2.89 -13.95 12.13
CA CYS A 117 2.51 -15.25 11.58
C CYS A 117 1.03 -15.55 11.89
N VAL A 118 0.45 -16.48 11.14
CA VAL A 118 -0.93 -16.97 11.32
C VAL A 118 -0.90 -18.29 12.07
N GLU A 119 -1.57 -18.36 13.22
CA GLU A 119 -1.69 -19.59 14.02
C GLU A 119 -2.48 -20.67 13.28
N GLY A 120 -1.89 -21.84 13.08
CA GLY A 120 -2.55 -23.01 12.47
C GLY A 120 -2.75 -22.95 10.96
N GLY A 121 -2.24 -21.89 10.30
CA GLY A 121 -2.25 -21.74 8.85
C GLY A 121 -3.46 -20.99 8.27
N PRO A 122 -3.55 -20.88 6.93
CA PRO A 122 -2.81 -21.64 5.92
C PRO A 122 -1.34 -21.23 5.76
N SER A 123 -0.50 -22.11 5.21
CA SER A 123 0.92 -21.82 4.90
C SER A 123 1.15 -21.19 3.53
N THR A 124 0.12 -21.12 2.69
CA THR A 124 0.18 -20.50 1.37
C THR A 124 -1.12 -19.77 1.04
N TYR A 125 -1.05 -18.84 0.10
CA TYR A 125 -2.19 -18.11 -0.44
C TYR A 125 -2.03 -17.93 -1.95
N THR A 126 -3.13 -18.06 -2.68
CA THR A 126 -3.18 -17.84 -4.13
C THR A 126 -3.71 -16.44 -4.42
N ILE A 127 -2.89 -15.61 -5.07
CA ILE A 127 -3.19 -14.23 -5.44
C ILE A 127 -4.43 -14.17 -6.34
N LYS A 128 -5.34 -13.27 -6.01
CA LYS A 128 -6.56 -12.96 -6.76
C LYS A 128 -6.43 -11.62 -7.47
N SER A 129 -7.35 -11.36 -8.40
CA SER A 129 -7.40 -10.08 -9.11
C SER A 129 -7.59 -8.92 -8.13
N GLY A 130 -6.68 -7.94 -8.17
CA GLY A 130 -6.69 -6.77 -7.30
C GLY A 130 -5.96 -6.94 -5.97
N ASP A 131 -5.40 -8.13 -5.69
CA ASP A 131 -4.62 -8.35 -4.48
C ASP A 131 -3.30 -7.54 -4.51
N THR A 132 -2.95 -7.04 -3.34
CA THR A 132 -1.62 -6.51 -3.02
C THR A 132 -1.13 -7.23 -1.77
N PHE A 133 0.18 -7.24 -1.52
CA PHE A 133 0.71 -7.76 -0.24
C PHE A 133 0.04 -7.10 0.98
N PHE A 134 -0.28 -5.82 0.88
CA PHE A 134 -0.97 -5.07 1.91
C PHE A 134 -2.38 -5.63 2.20
N ILE A 135 -3.22 -5.78 1.17
CA ILE A 135 -4.58 -6.31 1.33
C ILE A 135 -4.55 -7.77 1.81
N VAL A 136 -3.63 -8.57 1.29
CA VAL A 136 -3.49 -9.97 1.71
C VAL A 136 -3.02 -10.06 3.16
N ALA A 137 -1.98 -9.32 3.57
CA ALA A 137 -1.51 -9.30 4.95
C ALA A 137 -2.62 -8.84 5.91
N GLN A 138 -3.32 -7.76 5.58
CA GLN A 138 -4.46 -7.26 6.34
C GLN A 138 -5.57 -8.32 6.49
N SER A 139 -5.85 -9.10 5.44
CA SER A 139 -6.85 -10.18 5.50
C SER A 139 -6.49 -11.31 6.48
N PHE A 140 -5.21 -11.50 6.75
CA PHE A 140 -4.69 -12.47 7.72
C PHE A 140 -4.35 -11.84 9.09
N GLY A 141 -4.54 -10.52 9.26
CA GLY A 141 -4.11 -9.82 10.47
C GLY A 141 -2.59 -9.68 10.60
N LEU A 142 -1.84 -9.90 9.51
CA LEU A 142 -0.39 -9.85 9.49
C LEU A 142 0.15 -8.43 9.29
N ASP A 143 1.31 -8.15 9.89
CA ASP A 143 2.18 -7.08 9.41
C ASP A 143 2.60 -7.40 7.96
N VAL A 144 2.41 -6.45 7.05
CA VAL A 144 2.82 -6.58 5.65
C VAL A 144 4.30 -6.95 5.50
N ASN A 145 5.17 -6.49 6.41
CA ASN A 145 6.59 -6.83 6.40
C ASN A 145 6.84 -8.30 6.71
N ALA A 146 6.01 -8.93 7.55
CA ALA A 146 6.11 -10.36 7.82
C ALA A 146 5.75 -11.18 6.59
N LEU A 147 4.70 -10.77 5.86
CA LEU A 147 4.32 -11.42 4.61
C LEU A 147 5.38 -11.21 3.50
N LEU A 148 5.94 -10.00 3.38
CA LEU A 148 7.02 -9.71 2.44
C LEU A 148 8.28 -10.56 2.75
N ALA A 149 8.65 -10.67 4.03
CA ALA A 149 9.79 -11.48 4.46
C ALA A 149 9.59 -12.98 4.17
N ALA A 150 8.36 -13.49 4.25
CA ALA A 150 8.05 -14.87 3.88
C ALA A 150 8.16 -15.13 2.35
N ASN A 151 8.26 -14.08 1.54
CA ASN A 151 8.22 -14.11 0.08
C ASN A 151 9.41 -13.38 -0.56
N GLU A 152 10.61 -13.56 -0.01
CA GLU A 152 11.82 -13.00 -0.61
C GLU A 152 11.96 -13.41 -2.09
N GLY A 153 12.18 -12.41 -2.96
CA GLY A 153 12.30 -12.62 -4.41
C GLY A 153 10.99 -12.46 -5.19
N VAL A 154 9.85 -12.27 -4.51
CA VAL A 154 8.61 -11.82 -5.15
C VAL A 154 8.58 -10.30 -5.20
N ASP A 155 8.37 -9.73 -6.38
CA ASP A 155 8.16 -8.28 -6.52
C ASP A 155 6.70 -7.92 -6.13
N PRO A 156 6.49 -7.14 -5.05
CA PRO A 156 5.15 -6.82 -4.56
C PRO A 156 4.36 -5.91 -5.52
N LEU A 157 5.01 -5.28 -6.51
CA LEU A 157 4.35 -4.45 -7.51
C LEU A 157 3.95 -5.23 -8.77
N LEU A 158 4.41 -6.48 -8.91
CA LEU A 158 4.19 -7.31 -10.09
C LEU A 158 3.52 -8.65 -9.75
N LEU A 159 2.58 -8.62 -8.79
CA LEU A 159 1.77 -9.78 -8.44
C LEU A 159 0.91 -10.25 -9.63
N GLN A 160 0.89 -11.56 -9.86
CA GLN A 160 0.08 -12.18 -10.90
C GLN A 160 -1.09 -12.96 -10.30
N VAL A 161 -2.26 -12.89 -10.94
CA VAL A 161 -3.39 -13.75 -10.57
C VAL A 161 -2.95 -15.21 -10.67
N ASP A 162 -3.41 -16.03 -9.71
CA ASP A 162 -3.06 -17.44 -9.52
C ASP A 162 -1.62 -17.70 -9.06
N GLN A 163 -0.79 -16.68 -8.89
CA GLN A 163 0.51 -16.81 -8.23
C GLN A 163 0.31 -17.30 -6.79
N VAL A 164 1.09 -18.30 -6.38
CA VAL A 164 1.10 -18.78 -4.99
C VAL A 164 2.20 -18.07 -4.22
N ILE A 165 1.84 -17.48 -3.09
CA ILE A 165 2.75 -16.89 -2.10
C ILE A 165 2.73 -17.70 -0.81
N ASN A 166 3.81 -17.62 -0.04
CA ASN A 166 3.90 -18.17 1.30
C ASN A 166 3.15 -17.26 2.28
N VAL A 167 2.49 -17.87 3.26
CA VAL A 167 1.94 -17.17 4.43
C VAL A 167 2.73 -17.66 5.64
N PRO A 168 3.34 -16.78 6.46
CA PRO A 168 4.08 -17.20 7.63
C PRO A 168 3.13 -17.84 8.65
N VAL A 169 3.45 -19.04 9.12
CA VAL A 169 2.64 -19.81 10.07
C VAL A 169 3.38 -19.95 11.39
N CYS A 170 2.62 -19.81 12.48
CA CYS A 170 2.94 -20.31 13.81
C CYS A 170 2.05 -21.54 14.06
#